data_AF-T0SUC3-F1
#
_entry.id   AF-T0SUC3-F1
#
_cell.length_a   1.000
_cell.length_b   1.000
_cell.length_c   1.000
_cell.angle_alpha   90.00
_cell.angle_beta   90.00
_cell.angle_gamma   90.00
#
_symmetry.space_group_name_H-M   'P 1'
#
loop_
_entity.id
_entity.type
_entity.pdbx_description
1 polymer ?
#
loop_
_entity_poly.entity_id
_entity_poly.type
_entity_poly.pdbx_seq_one_letter_code
_entity_poly.pdbx_strand_id
1 'polypeptide(L)'
;MFKAQDSLITLQKNINYTFKNLDLLFQAFTHRSFVHEYTREKLRNYERLEFLGDSVLGSYVALKLYSIFDEEKEGVLSKIKSSLVNETKLASIGKGLELQSMILLGKGELALGPTDSVISDVFEAVIGAISLDASNDVAFKTLDYIIGEFEKKNEITFFDANNASVFDPKTTLQEETMRRFKVLPEYLSSKNGEEFLVSVSVCGVKLHELTNISKKRAMKELAKYCLENNLLEQIKN
;
A
#
# COMPACT_ATOMS: atom_id res chain seq x y z
N MET A 1 3.45 -14.03 29.77
CA MET A 1 3.32 -15.28 28.97
C MET A 1 1.86 -15.60 28.64
N PHE A 2 0.93 -15.63 29.61
CA PHE A 2 -0.50 -15.94 29.37
C PHE A 2 -1.21 -15.03 28.33
N LYS A 3 -0.94 -13.71 28.29
CA LYS A 3 -1.50 -12.83 27.25
C LYS A 3 -1.07 -13.17 25.82
N ALA A 4 0.11 -13.76 25.63
CA ALA A 4 0.61 -14.06 24.30
C ALA A 4 -0.12 -15.26 23.67
N GLN A 5 -0.54 -16.24 24.48
CA GLN A 5 -1.13 -17.47 23.98
C GLN A 5 -2.56 -17.25 23.45
N ASP A 6 -3.37 -16.47 24.16
CA ASP A 6 -4.73 -16.12 23.73
C ASP A 6 -4.73 -15.20 22.50
N SER A 7 -3.77 -14.26 22.41
CA SER A 7 -3.59 -13.43 21.23
C SER A 7 -3.18 -14.26 20.01
N LEU A 8 -2.28 -15.24 20.16
CA LEU A 8 -1.88 -16.14 19.08
C LEU A 8 -3.03 -17.04 18.60
N ILE A 9 -3.90 -17.50 19.51
CA ILE A 9 -5.10 -18.27 19.14
C ILE A 9 -6.09 -17.37 18.38
N THR A 10 -6.30 -16.15 18.86
CA THR A 10 -7.19 -15.17 18.22
C THR A 10 -6.70 -14.80 16.83
N LEU A 11 -5.39 -14.54 16.67
CA LEU A 11 -4.80 -14.25 15.37
C LEU A 11 -5.04 -15.39 14.38
N GLN A 12 -4.73 -16.63 14.76
CA GLN A 12 -4.90 -17.81 13.90
C GLN A 12 -6.36 -17.98 13.43
N LYS A 13 -7.33 -17.60 14.27
CA LYS A 13 -8.74 -17.52 13.86
C LYS A 13 -9.00 -16.37 12.88
N ASN A 14 -8.47 -15.18 13.17
CA ASN A 14 -8.65 -13.98 12.35
C ASN A 14 -8.02 -14.10 10.95
N ILE A 15 -6.96 -14.88 10.80
CA ILE A 15 -6.34 -15.19 9.50
C ILE A 15 -6.85 -16.51 8.90
N ASN A 16 -7.73 -17.22 9.60
CA ASN A 16 -8.25 -18.53 9.21
C ASN A 16 -7.13 -19.54 8.84
N TYR A 17 -6.05 -19.55 9.63
CA TYR A 17 -4.91 -20.44 9.45
C TYR A 17 -4.31 -20.82 10.81
N THR A 18 -4.09 -22.12 11.02
CA THR A 18 -3.41 -22.65 12.21
C THR A 18 -1.99 -23.08 11.84
N PHE A 19 -1.01 -22.46 12.49
CA PHE A 19 0.40 -22.74 12.26
C PHE A 19 0.80 -24.10 12.81
N LYS A 20 1.57 -24.86 12.03
CA LYS A 20 2.22 -26.09 12.47
C LYS A 20 3.51 -25.76 13.23
N ASN A 21 4.26 -24.79 12.73
CA ASN A 21 5.46 -24.28 13.36
C ASN A 21 5.22 -22.88 13.96
N LEU A 22 5.00 -22.84 15.28
CA LEU A 22 4.81 -21.59 16.01
C LEU A 22 6.08 -20.72 16.06
N ASP A 23 7.27 -21.28 15.81
CA ASP A 23 8.51 -20.48 15.77
C ASP A 23 8.51 -19.53 14.56
N LEU A 24 7.91 -19.94 13.43
CA LEU A 24 7.73 -19.05 12.27
C LEU A 24 6.80 -17.90 12.60
N LEU A 25 5.71 -18.18 13.32
CA LEU A 25 4.77 -17.17 13.77
C LEU A 25 5.42 -16.21 14.77
N PHE A 26 6.16 -16.74 15.74
CA PHE A 26 6.91 -15.93 16.70
C PHE A 26 7.95 -15.05 16.00
N GLN A 27 8.69 -15.60 15.03
CA GLN A 27 9.65 -14.84 14.23
C GLN A 27 8.96 -13.70 13.47
N ALA A 28 7.78 -13.92 12.88
CA ALA A 28 7.04 -12.89 12.13
C ALA A 28 6.65 -11.68 12.99
N PHE A 29 6.50 -11.83 14.31
CA PHE A 29 6.21 -10.74 15.24
C PHE A 29 7.45 -10.16 15.94
N THR A 30 8.66 -10.67 15.64
CA THR A 30 9.87 -10.26 16.34
C THR A 30 10.57 -9.11 15.60
N HIS A 31 10.50 -7.90 16.15
CA HIS A 31 11.24 -6.76 15.60
C HIS A 31 12.73 -6.83 15.96
N ARG A 32 13.59 -6.26 15.11
CA ARG A 32 15.05 -6.20 15.32
C ARG A 32 15.45 -5.60 16.68
N SER A 33 14.70 -4.62 17.19
CA SER A 33 14.98 -4.02 18.50
C SER A 33 14.82 -5.00 19.65
N PHE A 34 13.91 -5.98 19.52
CA PHE A 34 13.75 -7.05 20.50
C PHE A 34 14.94 -8.01 20.48
N VAL A 35 15.38 -8.43 19.28
CA VAL A 35 16.55 -9.31 19.13
C VAL A 35 17.82 -8.69 19.74
N HIS A 36 18.03 -7.39 19.54
CA HIS A 36 19.17 -6.67 20.11
C HIS A 36 19.15 -6.56 21.63
N GLU A 37 17.99 -6.66 22.26
CA GLU A 37 17.88 -6.65 23.72
C GLU A 37 18.14 -8.04 24.33
N TYR A 38 17.72 -9.10 23.64
CA TYR A 38 17.83 -10.49 24.08
C TYR A 38 18.97 -11.25 23.38
N THR A 39 20.16 -10.66 23.33
CA THR A 39 21.33 -11.18 22.58
C THR A 39 21.82 -12.58 23.00
N ARG A 40 21.42 -13.06 24.18
CA ARG A 40 21.76 -14.42 24.65
C ARG A 40 20.90 -15.50 24.00
N GLU A 41 19.78 -15.11 23.39
CA GLU A 41 18.86 -15.99 22.68
C GLU A 41 19.16 -15.88 21.17
N LYS A 42 19.19 -17.02 20.46
CA LYS A 42 19.38 -17.03 19.00
C LYS A 42 18.08 -16.70 18.26
N LEU A 43 17.50 -15.55 18.60
CA LEU A 43 16.26 -15.06 17.99
C LEU A 43 16.52 -14.54 16.58
N ARG A 44 15.52 -14.68 15.72
CA ARG A 44 15.50 -14.08 14.39
C ARG A 44 14.38 -13.06 14.36
N ASN A 45 14.62 -11.96 13.64
CA ASN A 45 13.59 -10.96 13.38
C ASN A 45 12.76 -11.34 12.15
N TYR A 46 11.73 -10.54 11.88
CA TYR A 46 10.80 -10.74 10.79
C TYR A 46 11.36 -10.41 9.39
N GLU A 47 12.46 -9.65 9.27
CA GLU A 47 12.92 -9.04 8.00
C GLU A 47 13.09 -10.04 6.83
N ARG A 48 13.53 -11.28 7.13
CA ARG A 48 13.64 -12.33 6.09
C ARG A 48 12.29 -12.92 5.68
N LEU A 49 11.34 -12.96 6.61
CA LEU A 49 9.97 -13.40 6.35
C LEU A 49 9.21 -12.32 5.58
N GLU A 50 9.39 -11.05 5.95
CA GLU A 50 8.89 -9.88 5.22
C GLU A 50 9.33 -9.92 3.76
N PHE A 51 10.64 -10.07 3.50
CA PHE A 51 11.17 -10.19 2.13
C PHE A 51 10.48 -11.29 1.30
N LEU A 52 10.23 -12.46 1.90
CA LEU A 52 9.50 -13.54 1.23
C LEU A 52 8.02 -13.18 1.06
N GLY A 53 7.42 -12.62 2.11
CA GLY A 53 6.03 -12.21 2.20
C GLY A 53 5.63 -11.19 1.15
N ASP A 54 6.45 -10.15 0.92
CA ASP A 54 6.25 -9.15 -0.14
C ASP A 54 6.16 -9.82 -1.51
N SER A 55 7.07 -10.76 -1.81
CA SER A 55 7.04 -11.49 -3.08
C SER A 55 5.79 -12.37 -3.24
N VAL A 56 5.36 -13.04 -2.17
CA VAL A 56 4.15 -13.88 -2.16
C VAL A 56 2.90 -13.01 -2.32
N LEU A 57 2.77 -11.94 -1.53
CA LEU A 57 1.67 -10.99 -1.59
C LEU A 57 1.60 -10.30 -2.96
N GLY A 58 2.73 -9.86 -3.49
CA GLY A 58 2.83 -9.26 -4.80
C GLY A 58 2.44 -10.22 -5.94
N SER A 59 2.70 -11.52 -5.78
CA SER A 59 2.27 -12.56 -6.73
C SER A 59 0.77 -12.80 -6.65
N TYR A 60 0.24 -12.89 -5.43
CA TYR A 60 -1.20 -13.01 -5.18
C TYR A 60 -1.98 -11.85 -5.82
N VAL A 61 -1.57 -10.60 -5.57
CA VAL A 61 -2.23 -9.42 -6.14
C VAL A 61 -2.11 -9.42 -7.66
N ALA A 62 -0.94 -9.74 -8.22
CA ALA A 62 -0.78 -9.82 -9.67
C ALA A 62 -1.74 -10.84 -10.32
N LEU A 63 -1.92 -12.02 -9.71
CA LEU A 63 -2.86 -13.04 -10.19
C LEU A 63 -4.31 -12.55 -10.15
N LYS A 64 -4.72 -11.89 -9.05
CA LYS A 64 -6.07 -11.32 -8.93
C LYS A 64 -6.30 -10.23 -9.98
N LEU A 65 -5.35 -9.31 -10.15
CA LEU A 65 -5.45 -8.24 -11.13
C LEU A 65 -5.51 -8.75 -12.56
N TYR A 66 -4.68 -9.73 -12.92
CA TYR A 66 -4.71 -10.37 -14.24
C TYR A 66 -6.06 -11.01 -14.54
N SER A 67 -6.72 -11.60 -13.54
CA SER A 67 -8.02 -12.23 -13.71
C SER A 67 -9.20 -11.26 -13.69
N ILE A 68 -9.10 -10.14 -12.97
CA ILE A 68 -10.20 -9.17 -12.79
C ILE A 68 -10.20 -8.11 -13.90
N PHE A 69 -9.01 -7.71 -14.37
CA PHE A 69 -8.81 -6.64 -15.35
C PHE A 69 -8.14 -7.21 -16.61
N ASP A 70 -8.81 -8.13 -17.29
CA ASP A 70 -8.28 -8.88 -18.44
C ASP A 70 -8.03 -8.04 -19.70
N GLU A 71 -8.68 -6.88 -19.82
CA GLU A 71 -8.47 -5.92 -20.92
C GLU A 71 -7.41 -4.84 -20.62
N GLU A 72 -6.93 -4.74 -19.38
CA GLU A 72 -6.01 -3.68 -18.97
C GLU A 72 -4.55 -3.96 -19.36
N LYS A 73 -3.81 -2.89 -19.67
CA LYS A 73 -2.39 -2.98 -20.04
C LYS A 73 -1.51 -3.19 -18.81
N GLU A 74 -0.36 -3.84 -18.99
CA GLU A 74 0.64 -4.07 -17.93
C GLU A 74 0.92 -2.83 -17.07
N GLY A 75 1.15 -1.67 -17.69
CA GLY A 75 1.45 -0.44 -16.94
C GLY A 75 0.30 0.03 -16.04
N VAL A 76 -0.96 -0.24 -16.41
CA VAL A 76 -2.12 0.03 -15.55
C VAL A 76 -2.15 -1.00 -14.41
N LEU A 77 -2.03 -2.29 -14.72
CA LEU A 77 -1.99 -3.36 -13.72
C LEU A 77 -0.88 -3.14 -12.67
N SER A 78 0.30 -2.71 -13.10
CA SER A 78 1.43 -2.38 -12.22
C SER A 78 1.12 -1.20 -11.31
N LYS A 79 0.48 -0.14 -11.81
CA LYS A 79 0.02 1.00 -10.99
C LYS A 79 -1.04 0.58 -9.97
N ILE A 80 -2.02 -0.22 -10.39
CA ILE A 80 -3.05 -0.77 -9.51
C ILE A 80 -2.38 -1.63 -8.42
N LYS A 81 -1.47 -2.53 -8.78
CA LYS A 81 -0.73 -3.38 -7.83
C LYS A 81 -0.05 -2.55 -6.76
N SER A 82 0.72 -1.51 -7.13
CA SER A 82 1.37 -0.62 -6.16
C SER A 82 0.40 0.16 -5.27
N SER A 83 -0.83 0.42 -5.74
CA SER A 83 -1.87 1.05 -4.92
C SER A 83 -2.53 0.11 -3.91
N LEU A 84 -2.52 -1.19 -4.18
CA LEU A 84 -3.09 -2.22 -3.31
C LEU A 84 -2.08 -2.75 -2.30
N VAL A 85 -0.81 -2.85 -2.72
CA VAL A 85 0.32 -3.31 -1.90
C VAL A 85 1.22 -2.12 -1.60
N ASN A 86 0.78 -1.30 -0.64
CA ASN A 86 1.61 -0.24 -0.06
C ASN A 86 1.45 -0.19 1.46
N GLU A 87 2.45 0.40 2.09
CA GLU A 87 2.56 0.52 3.55
C GLU A 87 1.25 0.96 4.22
N THR A 88 0.61 2.02 3.72
CA THR A 88 -0.62 2.55 4.34
C THR A 88 -1.76 1.53 4.28
N LYS A 89 -1.94 0.86 3.13
CA LYS A 89 -3.01 -0.14 2.94
C LYS A 89 -2.75 -1.39 3.77
N LEU A 90 -1.51 -1.90 3.76
CA LEU A 90 -1.13 -3.09 4.50
C LEU A 90 -1.14 -2.86 6.00
N ALA A 91 -0.69 -1.69 6.48
CA ALA A 91 -0.82 -1.30 7.87
C ALA A 91 -2.28 -1.22 8.32
N SER A 92 -3.19 -0.74 7.45
CA SER A 92 -4.63 -0.71 7.74
C SER A 92 -5.21 -2.12 7.89
N ILE A 93 -4.83 -3.07 7.03
CA ILE A 93 -5.22 -4.49 7.14
C ILE A 93 -4.64 -5.07 8.44
N GLY A 94 -3.35 -4.86 8.71
CA GLY A 94 -2.68 -5.34 9.92
C GLY A 94 -3.32 -4.81 11.21
N LYS A 95 -3.71 -3.53 11.24
CA LYS A 95 -4.48 -2.94 12.34
C LYS A 95 -5.85 -3.60 12.50
N GLY A 96 -6.51 -3.92 11.39
CA GLY A 96 -7.78 -4.64 11.38
C GLY A 96 -7.69 -6.05 11.99
N LEU A 97 -6.50 -6.68 11.92
CA LEU A 97 -6.15 -7.97 12.51
C LEU A 97 -5.54 -7.85 13.92
N GLU A 98 -5.40 -6.63 14.45
CA GLU A 98 -4.79 -6.33 15.75
C GLU A 98 -3.30 -6.70 15.88
N LEU A 99 -2.57 -6.79 14.77
CA LEU A 99 -1.16 -7.19 14.74
C LEU A 99 -0.28 -6.34 15.65
N GLN A 100 -0.54 -5.03 15.73
CA GLN A 100 0.21 -4.07 16.55
C GLN A 100 0.34 -4.46 18.02
N SER A 101 -0.65 -5.18 18.56
CA SER A 101 -0.65 -5.61 19.96
C SER A 101 0.24 -6.84 20.23
N MET A 102 0.70 -7.49 19.17
CA MET A 102 1.41 -8.77 19.21
C MET A 102 2.89 -8.62 18.84
N ILE A 103 3.29 -7.46 18.30
CA ILE A 103 4.67 -7.18 17.88
C ILE A 103 5.59 -7.08 19.10
N LEU A 104 6.66 -7.86 19.08
CA LEU A 104 7.69 -7.87 20.11
C LEU A 104 8.70 -6.77 19.81
N LEU A 105 8.71 -5.75 20.65
CA LEU A 105 9.59 -4.59 20.59
C LEU A 105 10.56 -4.60 21.78
N GLY A 106 11.80 -4.16 21.56
CA GLY A 106 12.72 -3.84 22.66
C GLY A 106 12.21 -2.65 23.47
N LYS A 107 12.65 -2.51 24.73
CA LYS A 107 12.18 -1.50 25.70
C LYS A 107 12.15 -0.07 25.16
N GLY A 108 13.15 0.30 24.35
CA GLY A 108 13.22 1.65 23.75
C GLY A 108 12.09 1.92 22.75
N GLU A 109 11.80 0.95 21.88
CA GLU A 109 10.72 1.06 20.88
C GLU A 109 9.34 0.85 21.51
N LEU A 110 9.24 0.08 22.58
CA LEU A 110 7.98 -0.22 23.25
C LEU A 110 7.25 1.05 23.73
N ALA A 111 8.00 2.11 24.10
CA ALA A 111 7.43 3.38 24.54
C ALA A 111 6.75 4.16 23.40
N LEU A 112 7.21 3.99 22.16
CA LEU A 112 6.64 4.62 20.97
C LEU A 112 5.54 3.75 20.34
N GLY A 113 5.66 2.43 20.49
CA GLY A 113 4.80 1.45 19.83
C GLY A 113 5.19 1.23 18.35
N PRO A 114 4.58 0.23 17.69
CA PRO A 114 4.89 -0.06 16.29
C PRO A 114 4.31 1.01 15.36
N THR A 115 5.12 1.47 14.42
CA THR A 115 4.71 2.40 13.37
C THR A 115 3.90 1.68 12.28
N ASP A 116 3.25 2.43 11.40
CA ASP A 116 2.53 1.86 10.25
C ASP A 116 3.45 1.03 9.35
N SER A 117 4.68 1.49 9.10
CA SER A 117 5.73 0.72 8.44
C SER A 117 5.97 -0.63 9.13
N VAL A 118 6.20 -0.67 10.45
CA VAL A 118 6.44 -1.94 11.16
C VAL A 118 5.20 -2.85 11.10
N ILE A 119 3.99 -2.31 11.17
CA ILE A 119 2.75 -3.12 11.06
C ILE A 119 2.61 -3.70 9.65
N SER A 120 2.96 -2.93 8.62
CA SER A 120 3.01 -3.39 7.23
C SER A 120 4.00 -4.54 7.05
N ASP A 121 5.24 -4.37 7.52
CA ASP A 121 6.29 -5.39 7.41
C ASP A 121 5.89 -6.69 8.13
N VAL A 122 5.28 -6.56 9.31
CA VAL A 122 4.79 -7.72 10.08
C VAL A 122 3.64 -8.42 9.37
N PHE A 123 2.75 -7.69 8.71
CA PHE A 123 1.71 -8.30 7.88
C PHE A 123 2.34 -9.15 6.76
N GLU A 124 3.31 -8.61 6.03
CA GLU A 124 4.05 -9.36 5.01
C GLU A 124 4.79 -10.56 5.61
N ALA A 125 5.45 -10.38 6.74
CA ALA A 125 6.15 -11.46 7.43
C ALA A 125 5.22 -12.60 7.87
N VAL A 126 3.99 -12.31 8.28
CA VAL A 126 2.97 -13.33 8.57
C VAL A 126 2.63 -14.12 7.30
N ILE A 127 2.45 -13.44 6.16
CA ILE A 127 2.21 -14.12 4.87
C ILE A 127 3.41 -14.98 4.46
N GLY A 128 4.63 -14.47 4.61
CA GLY A 128 5.86 -15.22 4.37
C GLY A 128 5.99 -16.44 5.29
N ALA A 129 5.59 -16.31 6.55
CA ALA A 129 5.57 -17.40 7.51
C ALA A 129 4.57 -18.50 7.12
N ILE A 130 3.36 -18.14 6.68
CA ILE A 130 2.34 -19.09 6.20
C ILE A 130 2.84 -19.83 4.94
N SER A 131 3.48 -19.11 4.01
CA SER A 131 4.07 -19.70 2.81
C SER A 131 5.11 -20.78 3.15
N LEU A 132 5.98 -20.53 4.14
CA LEU A 132 6.97 -21.51 4.60
C LEU A 132 6.38 -22.66 5.42
N ASP A 133 5.37 -22.39 6.25
CA ASP A 133 4.73 -23.40 7.10
C ASP A 133 3.84 -24.37 6.31
N ALA A 134 3.34 -23.92 5.15
CA ALA A 134 2.51 -24.71 4.26
C ALA A 134 2.93 -24.57 2.78
N SER A 135 2.38 -23.59 2.07
CA SER A 135 2.62 -23.36 0.64
C SER A 135 2.07 -22.01 0.20
N ASN A 136 2.46 -21.55 -0.99
CA ASN A 136 1.91 -20.33 -1.60
C ASN A 136 0.40 -20.42 -1.82
N ASP A 137 -0.12 -21.57 -2.25
CA ASP A 137 -1.57 -21.76 -2.46
C ASP A 137 -2.37 -21.59 -1.16
N VAL A 138 -1.81 -22.05 -0.03
CA VAL A 138 -2.42 -21.85 1.28
C VAL A 138 -2.33 -20.38 1.70
N ALA A 139 -1.18 -19.73 1.49
CA ALA A 139 -1.03 -18.29 1.75
C ALA A 139 -2.03 -17.46 0.92
N PHE A 140 -2.26 -17.81 -0.35
CA PHE A 140 -3.25 -17.14 -1.21
C PHE A 140 -4.68 -17.32 -0.70
N LYS A 141 -5.05 -18.52 -0.25
CA LYS A 141 -6.37 -18.76 0.37
C LYS A 141 -6.55 -17.98 1.66
N THR A 142 -5.50 -17.86 2.47
CA THR A 142 -5.52 -17.02 3.68
C THR A 142 -5.66 -15.54 3.31
N LEU A 143 -4.96 -15.06 2.28
CA LEU A 143 -5.12 -13.69 1.77
C LEU A 143 -6.53 -13.42 1.25
N ASP A 144 -7.14 -14.37 0.53
CA ASP A 144 -8.53 -14.28 0.10
C ASP A 144 -9.48 -14.10 1.29
N TYR A 145 -9.28 -14.88 2.36
CA TYR A 145 -10.08 -14.76 3.58
C TYR A 145 -9.86 -13.40 4.27
N ILE A 146 -8.61 -13.01 4.51
CA ILE A 146 -8.26 -11.75 5.19
C ILE A 146 -8.85 -10.55 4.44
N ILE A 147 -8.67 -10.51 3.11
CA ILE A 147 -9.16 -9.42 2.27
C ILE A 147 -10.69 -9.41 2.27
N GLY A 148 -11.34 -10.56 2.15
CA GLY A 148 -12.81 -10.64 2.20
C GLY A 148 -13.39 -10.15 3.54
N GLU A 149 -12.76 -10.47 4.66
CA GLU A 149 -13.18 -9.94 5.97
C GLU A 149 -12.91 -8.45 6.10
N PHE A 150 -11.79 -7.96 5.55
CA PHE A 150 -11.47 -6.53 5.50
C PHE A 150 -12.47 -5.74 4.65
N GLU A 151 -12.85 -6.25 3.47
CA GLU A 151 -13.88 -5.68 2.59
C GLU A 151 -15.22 -5.58 3.30
N LYS A 152 -15.69 -6.68 3.92
CA LYS A 152 -16.95 -6.70 4.68
C LYS A 152 -16.96 -5.70 5.82
N LYS A 153 -15.89 -5.65 6.61
CA LYS A 153 -15.80 -4.77 7.79
C LYS A 153 -15.78 -3.29 7.44
N ASN A 154 -15.21 -2.92 6.30
CA ASN A 154 -15.07 -1.53 5.88
C ASN A 154 -16.09 -1.10 4.81
N GLU A 155 -16.95 -2.01 4.36
CA GLU A 155 -17.93 -1.77 3.27
C GLU A 155 -17.25 -1.25 1.99
N ILE A 156 -16.10 -1.84 1.64
CA ILE A 156 -15.33 -1.48 0.44
C ILE A 156 -15.13 -2.68 -0.48
N THR A 157 -14.74 -2.41 -1.73
CA THR A 157 -14.16 -3.41 -2.64
C THR A 157 -12.65 -3.17 -2.73
N PHE A 158 -11.85 -4.18 -2.41
CA PHE A 158 -10.39 -4.12 -2.38
C PHE A 158 -9.81 -4.04 -3.79
N PHE A 159 -10.30 -4.89 -4.70
CA PHE A 159 -9.90 -4.91 -6.11
C PHE A 159 -10.88 -4.12 -6.98
N ASP A 160 -11.02 -2.83 -6.71
CA ASP A 160 -11.90 -1.94 -7.48
C ASP A 160 -11.07 -1.03 -8.38
N ALA A 161 -11.31 -1.06 -9.70
CA ALA A 161 -10.65 -0.17 -10.66
C ALA A 161 -10.83 1.31 -10.31
N ASN A 162 -11.96 1.69 -9.70
CA ASN A 162 -12.25 3.07 -9.33
C ASN A 162 -11.48 3.49 -8.07
N ASN A 163 -11.25 2.58 -7.11
CA ASN A 163 -10.39 2.83 -5.94
C ASN A 163 -8.90 2.61 -6.22
N ALA A 164 -8.58 1.77 -7.21
CA ALA A 164 -7.26 1.60 -7.79
C ALA A 164 -6.85 2.78 -8.68
N SER A 165 -7.71 3.79 -8.78
CA SER A 165 -7.34 5.14 -9.19
C SER A 165 -6.42 5.79 -8.15
N VAL A 166 -5.19 5.27 -8.05
CA VAL A 166 -4.02 6.16 -8.09
C VAL A 166 -3.91 6.68 -9.53
N PHE A 167 -4.98 7.35 -9.97
CA PHE A 167 -4.89 8.36 -10.99
C PHE A 167 -4.10 9.47 -10.31
N ASP A 168 -2.76 9.36 -10.28
CA ASP A 168 -1.94 10.51 -9.96
C ASP A 168 -2.07 11.43 -11.15
N PRO A 169 -2.96 12.43 -11.07
CA PRO A 169 -3.43 13.12 -12.27
C PRO A 169 -2.27 13.88 -12.91
N LYS A 170 -1.26 14.25 -12.11
CA LYS A 170 -0.01 14.85 -12.57
C LYS A 170 0.79 13.90 -13.45
N THR A 171 1.01 12.67 -12.99
CA THR A 171 1.74 11.65 -13.76
C THR A 171 0.98 11.27 -15.02
N THR A 172 -0.35 11.12 -14.93
CA THR A 172 -1.18 10.84 -16.10
C THR A 172 -1.15 11.99 -17.11
N LEU A 173 -1.27 13.24 -16.66
CA LEU A 173 -1.18 14.41 -17.54
C LEU A 173 0.21 14.50 -18.18
N GLN A 174 1.27 14.22 -17.43
CA GLN A 174 2.64 14.16 -17.94
C GLN A 174 2.81 13.09 -19.02
N GLU A 175 2.32 11.88 -18.79
CA GLU A 175 2.36 10.79 -19.77
C GLU A 175 1.60 11.16 -21.04
N GLU A 176 0.41 11.76 -20.91
CA GLU A 176 -0.43 12.11 -22.06
C GLU A 176 0.14 13.27 -22.88
N THR A 177 0.66 14.30 -22.21
CA THR A 177 1.33 15.43 -22.87
C THR A 177 2.63 15.02 -23.55
N MET A 178 3.44 14.16 -22.93
CA MET A 178 4.62 13.57 -23.56
C MET A 178 4.26 12.66 -24.74
N ARG A 179 3.16 11.91 -24.63
CA ARG A 179 2.68 11.05 -25.71
C ARG A 179 2.26 11.87 -26.93
N ARG A 180 1.40 12.87 -26.73
CA ARG A 180 0.79 13.69 -27.80
C ARG A 180 1.70 14.79 -28.34
N PHE A 181 2.36 15.54 -27.45
CA PHE A 181 3.04 16.79 -27.79
C PHE A 181 4.55 16.75 -27.55
N LYS A 182 5.09 15.66 -27.01
CA LYS A 182 6.53 15.50 -26.67
C LYS A 182 7.07 16.56 -25.70
N VAL A 183 6.19 17.18 -24.90
CA VAL A 183 6.54 18.16 -23.88
C VAL A 183 5.91 17.79 -22.54
N LEU A 184 6.51 18.29 -21.45
CA LEU A 184 5.97 18.18 -20.10
C LEU A 184 4.98 19.31 -19.81
N PRO A 185 3.99 19.11 -18.93
CA PRO A 185 3.11 20.18 -18.48
C PRO A 185 3.88 21.12 -17.54
N GLU A 186 3.75 22.42 -17.78
CA GLU A 186 4.38 23.47 -16.98
C GLU A 186 3.40 23.98 -15.91
N TYR A 187 3.84 24.03 -14.66
CA TYR A 187 3.06 24.58 -13.56
C TYR A 187 3.69 25.86 -13.04
N LEU A 188 2.93 26.95 -13.04
CA LEU A 188 3.33 28.22 -12.42
C LEU A 188 2.49 28.46 -11.16
N SER A 189 3.13 28.90 -10.08
CA SER A 189 2.46 29.19 -8.81
C SER A 189 2.83 30.57 -8.29
N SER A 190 1.85 31.37 -7.87
CA SER A 190 2.03 32.61 -7.11
C SER A 190 1.31 32.52 -5.77
N LYS A 191 1.89 33.12 -4.72
CA LYS A 191 1.28 33.14 -3.38
C LYS A 191 0.40 34.38 -3.25
N ASN A 192 -0.84 34.21 -2.79
CA ASN A 192 -1.78 35.30 -2.53
C ASN A 192 -2.36 35.11 -1.12
N GLY A 193 -1.85 35.86 -0.14
CA GLY A 193 -2.19 35.65 1.27
C GLY A 193 -1.77 34.26 1.76
N GLU A 194 -2.73 33.50 2.27
CA GLU A 194 -2.52 32.11 2.74
C GLU A 194 -2.68 31.06 1.62
N GLU A 195 -3.13 31.47 0.42
CA GLU A 195 -3.39 30.58 -0.70
C GLU A 195 -2.32 30.68 -1.79
N PHE A 196 -2.31 29.69 -2.68
CA PHE A 196 -1.51 29.65 -3.90
C PHE A 196 -2.43 29.62 -5.11
N LEU A 197 -2.31 30.62 -6.00
CA LEU A 197 -2.85 30.54 -7.34
C LEU A 197 -1.87 29.72 -8.19
N VAL A 198 -2.36 28.61 -8.74
CA VAL A 198 -1.56 27.71 -9.58
C VAL A 198 -2.23 27.62 -10.95
N SER A 199 -1.42 27.65 -12.00
CA SER A 199 -1.87 27.43 -13.38
C SER A 199 -1.07 26.32 -14.03
N VAL A 200 -1.69 25.66 -15.01
CA VAL A 200 -1.04 24.63 -15.83
C VAL A 200 -1.10 25.01 -17.31
N SER A 201 0.04 24.90 -17.99
CA SER A 201 0.18 25.14 -19.42
C SER A 201 0.88 23.98 -20.12
N VAL A 202 0.53 23.76 -21.39
CA VAL A 202 1.17 22.76 -22.26
C VAL A 202 1.36 23.42 -23.62
N CYS A 203 2.54 23.29 -24.23
CA CYS A 203 2.91 23.97 -25.47
C CYS A 203 2.69 25.51 -25.40
N GLY A 204 2.91 26.12 -24.23
CA GLY A 204 2.68 27.55 -24.00
C GLY A 204 1.20 27.96 -23.91
N VAL A 205 0.24 27.04 -24.08
CA VAL A 205 -1.19 27.29 -23.92
C VAL A 205 -1.59 27.02 -22.48
N LYS A 206 -2.11 28.04 -21.78
CA LYS A 206 -2.67 27.90 -20.44
C LYS A 206 -4.00 27.15 -20.51
N LEU A 207 -4.07 25.96 -19.91
CA LEU A 207 -5.27 25.11 -19.91
C LEU A 207 -6.24 25.52 -18.80
N HIS A 208 -5.72 25.72 -17.58
CA HIS A 208 -6.56 26.09 -16.44
C HIS A 208 -5.73 26.71 -15.30
N GLU A 209 -6.41 27.32 -14.34
CA GLU A 209 -5.83 27.77 -13.06
C GLU A 209 -6.83 27.65 -11.91
N LEU A 210 -6.33 27.48 -10.69
CA LEU A 210 -7.14 27.46 -9.47
C LEU A 210 -6.33 27.92 -8.26
N THR A 211 -7.01 28.27 -7.17
CA THR A 211 -6.39 28.58 -5.88
C THR A 211 -6.49 27.41 -4.90
N ASN A 212 -5.45 27.19 -4.10
CA ASN A 212 -5.45 26.22 -3.01
C ASN A 212 -4.45 26.61 -1.92
N ILE A 213 -4.70 26.24 -0.67
CA ILE A 213 -3.75 26.40 0.45
C ILE A 213 -2.45 25.60 0.28
N SER A 214 -2.44 24.59 -0.61
CA SER A 214 -1.27 23.76 -0.89
C SER A 214 -0.95 23.71 -2.37
N LYS A 215 0.28 24.12 -2.75
CA LYS A 215 0.79 23.98 -4.13
C LYS A 215 0.67 22.55 -4.67
N LYS A 216 0.99 21.56 -3.84
CA LYS A 216 0.98 20.15 -4.24
C LYS A 216 -0.45 19.65 -4.51
N ARG A 217 -1.43 20.07 -3.70
CA ARG A 217 -2.85 19.77 -3.94
C ARG A 217 -3.37 20.47 -5.19
N ALA A 218 -3.07 21.76 -5.34
CA ALA A 218 -3.50 22.53 -6.50
C ALA A 218 -3.03 21.91 -7.83
N MET A 219 -1.76 21.49 -7.91
CA MET A 219 -1.23 20.85 -9.11
C MET A 219 -1.95 19.53 -9.43
N LYS A 220 -2.30 18.73 -8.42
CA LYS A 220 -3.06 17.48 -8.62
C LYS A 220 -4.48 17.75 -9.08
N GLU A 221 -5.17 18.71 -8.47
CA GLU A 221 -6.52 19.11 -8.85
C GLU A 221 -6.56 19.66 -10.28
N LEU A 222 -5.61 20.53 -10.66
CA LEU A 222 -5.49 21.04 -12.02
C LEU A 222 -5.29 19.93 -13.03
N ALA A 223 -4.39 19.00 -12.72
CA ALA A 223 -4.09 17.90 -13.62
C ALA A 223 -5.31 16.98 -13.81
N LYS A 224 -6.06 16.74 -12.73
CA LYS A 224 -7.32 16.00 -12.77
C LYS A 224 -8.35 16.72 -13.64
N TYR A 225 -8.56 18.00 -13.39
CA TYR A 225 -9.50 18.82 -14.14
C TYR A 225 -9.17 18.86 -15.64
N CYS A 226 -7.88 18.98 -16.00
CA CYS A 226 -7.43 18.97 -17.39
C CYS A 226 -7.77 17.66 -18.11
N LEU A 227 -7.58 16.53 -17.42
CA LEU A 227 -7.84 15.21 -17.97
C LEU A 227 -9.34 14.92 -18.07
N GLU A 228 -10.13 15.22 -17.04
CA GLU A 228 -11.59 14.98 -17.01
C GLU A 228 -12.34 15.83 -18.03
N ASN A 229 -11.87 17.06 -18.29
CA ASN A 229 -12.52 17.98 -19.24
C ASN A 229 -11.87 17.95 -20.63
N ASN A 230 -10.96 17.01 -20.90
CA ASN A 230 -10.25 16.89 -22.18
C ASN A 230 -9.61 18.21 -22.67
N LEU A 231 -9.03 19.01 -21.76
CA LEU A 231 -8.52 20.34 -22.10
C LEU A 231 -7.32 20.29 -23.05
N LEU A 232 -6.65 19.13 -23.17
CA LEU A 232 -5.57 18.94 -24.14
C LEU A 232 -6.02 19.11 -25.60
N GLU A 233 -7.32 18.95 -25.90
CA GLU A 233 -7.88 19.21 -27.24
C GLU A 233 -7.85 20.69 -27.63
N GLN A 234 -7.65 21.59 -26.67
CA GLN A 234 -7.48 23.02 -26.93
C GLN A 234 -6.13 23.34 -27.58
N ILE A 235 -5.17 22.41 -27.48
CA ILE A 235 -3.84 22.54 -28.06
C ILE A 235 -3.94 22.06 -29.51
N LYS A 236 -3.99 23.00 -30.44
CA LYS A 236 -3.91 22.68 -31.86
C LYS A 236 -2.48 22.21 -32.20
N ASN A 237 -2.39 21.12 -32.95
CA ASN A 237 -1.13 20.63 -33.54
C ASN A 237 -0.44 21.69 -34.39
#